data_AF-A0A392R6M4-F1
#
_entry.id   AF-A0A392R6M4-F1
#
_cell.length_a   1.000
_cell.length_b   1.000
_cell.length_c   1.000
_cell.angle_alpha   90.00
_cell.angle_beta   90.00
_cell.angle_gamma   90.00
#
_symmetry.space_group_name_H-M   'P 1'
#
loop_
_entity.id
_entity.type
_entity.pdbx_description
1 polymer ?
#
loop_
_entity_poly.entity_id
_entity_poly.type
_entity_poly.pdbx_seq_one_letter_code
_entity_poly.pdbx_strand_id
1 'polypeptide(L)'
;ELEVKFLDRYFPIHKYLDRRANITSFEQGDSETLYDAWERFKLCLKKCPKHGLDNHAQMQHFTQGLRAQTRMFLDASAGGSLKNKDESEARELVESMKTKVYAPVDLMAKLR
;
A
#
# COMPACT_ATOMS: atom_id res chain seq x y z
N GLU A 1 -16.91 -31.89 5.06
CA GLU A 1 -16.95 -31.58 6.51
C GLU A 1 -15.58 -31.35 7.16
N LEU A 2 -14.59 -32.24 6.97
CA LEU A 2 -13.27 -32.09 7.63
C LEU A 2 -12.54 -30.80 7.24
N GLU A 3 -12.56 -30.44 5.96
CA GLU A 3 -11.93 -29.22 5.45
C GLU A 3 -12.56 -27.95 6.04
N VAL A 4 -13.89 -27.89 6.13
CA VAL A 4 -14.61 -26.76 6.74
C VAL A 4 -14.27 -26.66 8.23
N LYS A 5 -14.29 -27.77 8.97
CA LYS A 5 -13.91 -27.79 10.40
C LYS A 5 -12.42 -27.44 10.61
N PHE A 6 -11.54 -27.83 9.69
CA PHE A 6 -10.13 -27.48 9.71
C PHE A 6 -9.94 -25.98 9.44
N LEU A 7 -10.58 -25.44 8.41
CA LEU A 7 -10.55 -24.01 8.10
C LEU A 7 -11.15 -23.18 9.24
N ASP A 8 -12.28 -23.57 9.83
CA ASP A 8 -12.85 -22.86 10.98
C ASP A 8 -11.93 -22.89 12.20
N ARG A 9 -11.27 -24.02 12.46
CA ARG A 9 -10.39 -24.17 13.62
C ARG A 9 -9.04 -23.47 13.45
N TYR A 10 -8.47 -23.49 12.26
CA TYR A 10 -7.10 -23.02 12.00
C TYR A 10 -7.03 -21.70 11.23
N PHE A 11 -8.08 -21.36 10.48
CA PHE A 11 -8.22 -20.15 9.65
C PHE A 11 -9.61 -19.50 9.83
N PRO A 12 -9.99 -19.17 11.06
CA PRO A 12 -11.33 -18.67 11.36
C PRO A 12 -11.64 -17.41 10.57
N ILE A 13 -12.91 -17.26 10.16
CA ILE A 13 -13.41 -16.17 9.31
C ILE A 13 -13.01 -14.79 9.85
N HIS A 14 -13.04 -14.56 11.16
CA HIS A 14 -12.64 -13.26 11.73
C HIS A 14 -11.20 -12.89 11.39
N LYS A 15 -10.25 -13.84 11.44
CA LYS A 15 -8.84 -13.57 11.06
C LYS A 15 -8.70 -13.26 9.57
N TYR A 16 -9.54 -13.88 8.72
CA TYR A 16 -9.59 -13.52 7.31
C TYR A 16 -10.09 -12.08 7.12
N LEU A 17 -11.19 -11.72 7.79
CA LEU A 17 -11.78 -10.39 7.74
C LEU A 17 -10.80 -9.32 8.24
N ASP A 18 -10.11 -9.57 9.37
CA ASP A 18 -9.10 -8.67 9.92
C ASP A 18 -7.94 -8.44 8.93
N ARG A 19 -7.44 -9.52 8.32
CA ARG A 19 -6.36 -9.42 7.34
C ARG A 19 -6.80 -8.71 6.06
N ARG A 20 -8.04 -8.91 5.62
CA ARG A 20 -8.61 -8.18 4.48
C ARG A 20 -8.81 -6.70 4.80
N ALA A 21 -9.25 -6.39 6.02
CA ALA A 21 -9.41 -5.02 6.50
C ALA A 21 -8.09 -4.24 6.55
N ASN A 22 -6.97 -4.91 6.87
CA ASN A 22 -5.63 -4.30 6.79
C ASN A 22 -5.21 -3.88 5.36
N ILE A 23 -5.86 -4.42 4.33
CA ILE A 23 -5.63 -4.01 2.93
C ILE A 23 -6.60 -2.87 2.57
N THR A 24 -7.90 -3.03 2.87
CA THR A 24 -8.93 -2.09 2.43
C THR A 24 -8.97 -0.79 3.23
N SER A 25 -8.52 -0.84 4.48
CA SER A 25 -8.43 0.29 5.41
C SER A 25 -6.97 0.66 5.67
N PHE A 26 -6.11 0.42 4.69
CA PHE A 26 -4.70 0.73 4.81
C PHE A 26 -4.52 2.24 4.99
N GLU A 27 -3.70 2.62 5.98
CA GLU A 27 -3.29 4.00 6.21
C GLU A 27 -1.79 4.01 6.46
N GLN A 28 -1.09 4.96 5.85
CA GLN A 28 0.34 5.20 6.08
C GLN A 28 0.53 5.82 7.47
N GLY A 29 1.41 5.23 8.27
CA GLY A 29 1.74 5.73 9.61
C GLY A 29 2.52 7.05 9.58
N ASP A 30 2.48 7.80 10.67
CA ASP A 30 3.09 9.14 10.73
C ASP A 30 4.61 9.15 10.55
N SER A 31 5.29 8.08 10.96
CA SER A 31 6.74 7.91 10.82
C SER A 31 7.13 7.06 9.60
N GLU A 32 6.17 6.55 8.83
CA GLU A 32 6.47 5.68 7.70
C GLU A 32 6.83 6.48 6.45
N THR A 33 7.94 6.10 5.83
CA THR A 33 8.26 6.57 4.48
C THR A 33 7.32 5.90 3.45
N LEU A 34 7.34 6.39 2.21
CA LEU A 34 6.65 5.72 1.10
C LEU A 34 7.14 4.27 0.92
N TYR A 35 8.45 4.04 1.10
CA TYR A 35 9.04 2.70 1.01
C TYR A 35 8.46 1.78 2.09
N ASP A 36 8.46 2.20 3.35
CA ASP A 36 7.95 1.40 4.47
C ASP A 36 6.46 1.07 4.28
N ALA A 37 5.67 2.08 3.91
CA ALA A 37 4.25 1.92 3.64
C ALA A 37 4.00 0.93 2.48
N TRP A 38 4.77 1.02 1.40
CA TRP A 38 4.62 0.13 0.25
C TRP A 38 5.00 -1.32 0.57
N GLU A 39 6.11 -1.54 1.27
CA GLU A 39 6.50 -2.89 1.70
C GLU A 39 5.49 -3.48 2.69
N ARG A 40 4.96 -2.68 3.62
CA ARG A 40 3.89 -3.11 4.54
C ARG A 40 2.61 -3.46 3.79
N PHE A 41 2.20 -2.67 2.81
CA PHE A 41 1.04 -2.97 1.98
C PHE A 41 1.20 -4.30 1.23
N LYS A 42 2.36 -4.53 0.60
CA LYS A 42 2.68 -5.82 -0.05
C LYS A 42 2.65 -6.99 0.93
N LEU A 43 3.09 -6.77 2.18
CA LEU A 43 3.00 -7.78 3.22
C LEU A 43 1.54 -8.06 3.61
N CYS A 44 0.66 -7.06 3.65
CA CYS A 44 -0.78 -7.25 3.87
C CYS A 44 -1.39 -8.15 2.79
N LEU A 45 -1.08 -7.90 1.51
CA LEU A 45 -1.52 -8.74 0.38
C LEU A 45 -1.04 -10.19 0.54
N LYS A 46 0.25 -10.39 0.84
CA LYS A 46 0.83 -11.73 1.08
C LYS A 46 0.18 -12.47 2.26
N LYS A 47 -0.22 -11.75 3.31
CA LYS A 47 -0.89 -12.34 4.49
C LYS A 47 -2.35 -12.75 4.20
N CYS A 48 -2.97 -12.20 3.16
CA CYS A 48 -4.35 -12.49 2.78
C CYS A 48 -4.49 -12.84 1.28
N PRO A 49 -3.90 -13.95 0.79
CA PRO A 49 -3.85 -14.25 -0.66
C PRO A 49 -5.24 -14.42 -1.32
N LYS A 50 -6.30 -14.64 -0.53
CA LYS A 50 -7.70 -14.73 -0.99
C LYS A 50 -8.49 -13.43 -0.72
N HIS A 51 -7.82 -12.27 -0.72
CA HIS A 51 -8.43 -10.97 -0.41
C HIS A 51 -9.52 -10.53 -1.41
N GLY A 52 -9.52 -11.09 -2.63
CA GLY A 52 -10.57 -10.85 -3.63
C GLY A 52 -10.57 -9.43 -4.22
N LEU A 53 -9.40 -8.78 -4.25
CA LEU A 53 -9.20 -7.44 -4.80
C LEU A 53 -8.37 -7.58 -6.07
N ASP A 54 -8.83 -7.01 -7.17
CA ASP A 54 -8.01 -6.89 -8.37
C ASP A 54 -6.88 -5.86 -8.14
N ASN A 55 -5.93 -5.79 -9.08
CA ASN A 55 -4.79 -4.89 -8.89
C ASN A 55 -5.21 -3.41 -8.83
N HIS A 56 -6.25 -3.03 -9.58
CA HIS A 56 -6.73 -1.65 -9.60
C HIS A 56 -7.27 -1.25 -8.21
N ALA A 57 -8.11 -2.08 -7.60
CA ALA A 57 -8.61 -1.87 -6.25
C ALA A 57 -7.47 -1.86 -5.22
N GLN A 58 -6.45 -2.72 -5.37
CA GLN A 58 -5.27 -2.70 -4.50
C GLN A 58 -4.55 -1.34 -4.58
N MET A 59 -4.30 -0.84 -5.78
CA MET A 59 -3.64 0.47 -5.95
C MET A 59 -4.53 1.63 -5.48
N GLN A 60 -5.84 1.57 -5.66
CA GLN A 60 -6.76 2.55 -5.08
C GLN A 60 -6.66 2.58 -3.55
N HIS A 61 -6.74 1.42 -2.88
CA HIS A 61 -6.64 1.37 -1.42
C HIS A 61 -5.29 1.89 -0.92
N PHE A 62 -4.19 1.47 -1.56
CA PHE A 62 -2.86 1.97 -1.20
C PHE A 62 -2.77 3.49 -1.33
N THR A 63 -3.11 4.03 -2.50
CA THR A 63 -2.97 5.47 -2.79
C THR A 63 -3.89 6.32 -1.93
N GLN A 64 -5.10 5.85 -1.62
CA GLN A 64 -6.05 6.52 -0.71
C GLN A 64 -5.60 6.48 0.76
N GLY A 65 -4.85 5.44 1.15
CA GLY A 65 -4.24 5.32 2.47
C GLY A 65 -2.99 6.17 2.69
N LEU A 66 -2.41 6.72 1.63
CA LEU A 66 -1.23 7.59 1.75
C LEU A 66 -1.56 8.93 2.40
N ARG A 67 -0.62 9.43 3.19
CA ARG A 67 -0.69 10.78 3.76
C ARG A 67 -0.66 11.82 2.64
N ALA A 68 -1.29 12.97 2.89
CA ALA A 68 -1.40 14.06 1.91
C ALA A 68 -0.03 14.46 1.33
N GLN A 69 0.98 14.60 2.18
CA GLN A 69 2.34 14.97 1.74
C GLN A 69 2.96 13.93 0.80
N THR A 70 2.80 12.64 1.09
CA THR A 70 3.31 11.56 0.24
C THR A 70 2.55 11.49 -1.08
N ARG A 71 1.23 11.70 -1.05
CA ARG A 71 0.40 11.74 -2.26
C ARG A 71 0.76 12.91 -3.16
N MET A 72 0.93 14.11 -2.61
CA MET A 72 1.37 15.30 -3.36
C MET A 72 2.71 15.07 -4.08
N PHE A 73 3.65 14.39 -3.43
CA PHE A 73 4.94 14.08 -4.04
C PHE A 73 4.81 13.08 -5.20
N LEU A 74 3.93 12.08 -5.07
CA LEU A 74 3.62 11.17 -6.16
C LEU A 74 2.90 11.87 -7.31
N ASP A 75 1.92 12.73 -7.03
CA ASP A 75 1.21 13.50 -8.06
C ASP A 75 2.17 14.41 -8.85
N ALA A 76 3.08 15.10 -8.15
CA ALA A 76 4.11 15.91 -8.79
C ALA A 76 5.03 15.06 -9.69
N SER A 77 5.39 13.86 -9.24
CA SER A 77 6.25 12.94 -10.00
C SER A 77 5.53 12.29 -11.18
N ALA A 78 4.20 12.14 -11.11
CA ALA A 78 3.36 11.65 -12.19
C ALA A 78 3.08 12.71 -13.27
N GLY A 79 3.43 13.98 -13.03
CA GLY A 79 3.07 15.11 -13.90
C GLY A 79 1.57 15.46 -13.84
N GLY A 80 0.88 15.07 -12.77
CA GLY A 80 -0.56 15.21 -12.62
C GLY A 80 -1.12 14.27 -11.54
N SER A 81 -2.45 14.24 -11.38
CA SER A 81 -3.08 13.37 -10.37
C SER A 81 -2.80 11.90 -10.65
N LEU A 82 -2.23 11.18 -9.67
CA LEU A 82 -2.01 9.73 -9.74
C LEU A 82 -3.31 8.95 -9.97
N LYS A 83 -4.46 9.51 -9.58
CA LYS A 83 -5.78 8.90 -9.84
C LYS A 83 -6.12 8.78 -11.32
N ASN A 84 -5.43 9.53 -12.18
CA ASN A 84 -5.63 9.49 -13.63
C ASN A 84 -4.72 8.46 -14.32
N LYS A 85 -3.84 7.81 -13.56
CA LYS A 85 -2.95 6.75 -14.03
C LYS A 85 -3.63 5.40 -13.93
N ASP A 86 -3.33 4.51 -14.85
CA ASP A 86 -3.75 3.13 -14.70
C ASP A 86 -2.98 2.43 -13.57
N GLU A 87 -3.40 1.21 -13.24
CA GLU A 87 -2.80 0.44 -12.15
C GLU A 87 -1.31 0.19 -12.35
N SER A 88 -0.90 -0.12 -13.58
CA SER A 88 0.49 -0.44 -13.90
C SER A 88 1.36 0.80 -13.76
N GLU A 89 0.92 1.92 -14.34
CA GLU A 89 1.61 3.21 -14.23
C GLU A 89 1.74 3.66 -12.77
N ALA A 90 0.67 3.55 -11.98
CA ALA A 90 0.69 3.92 -10.57
C ALA A 90 1.66 3.05 -9.77
N ARG A 91 1.68 1.74 -10.04
CA ARG A 91 2.57 0.78 -9.39
C ARG A 91 4.03 1.03 -9.76
N GLU A 92 4.33 1.22 -11.03
CA GLU A 92 5.67 1.55 -11.52
C GLU A 92 6.17 2.86 -10.91
N LEU A 93 5.31 3.88 -10.81
CA LEU A 93 5.68 5.12 -10.15
C LEU A 93 6.05 4.88 -8.69
N VAL A 94 5.22 4.18 -7.91
CA VAL A 94 5.53 3.86 -6.51
C VAL A 94 6.85 3.09 -6.39
N GLU A 95 7.06 2.09 -7.25
CA GLU A 95 8.29 1.29 -7.30
C GLU A 95 9.53 2.12 -7.71
N SER A 96 9.37 3.12 -8.59
CA SER A 96 10.46 4.02 -8.99
C SER A 96 10.75 5.11 -7.95
N MET A 97 9.75 5.52 -7.18
CA MET A 97 9.89 6.56 -6.17
C MET A 97 10.40 5.98 -4.84
N LYS A 98 10.11 4.72 -4.53
CA LYS A 98 10.68 4.06 -3.34
C LYS A 98 12.21 4.06 -3.34
N THR A 99 12.83 3.97 -4.52
CA THR A 99 14.30 3.92 -4.67
C THR A 99 14.93 5.30 -4.63
N LYS A 100 14.19 6.33 -5.05
CA LYS A 100 14.62 7.74 -4.97
C LYS A 100 14.42 8.36 -3.58
N VAL A 101 13.62 7.74 -2.70
CA VAL A 101 13.28 8.24 -1.36
C VAL A 101 14.28 7.78 -0.27
N TYR A 102 15.45 7.27 -0.64
CA TYR A 102 16.64 7.46 0.22
C TYR A 102 17.05 8.94 0.16
N ALA A 103 16.33 9.77 0.95
CA ALA A 103 16.71 11.06 1.52
C ALA A 103 15.65 12.21 1.46
N PRO A 104 14.45 12.07 2.06
CA PRO A 104 13.70 13.24 2.52
C PRO A 104 14.37 13.92 3.72
N VAL A 105 15.26 13.22 4.44
CA VAL A 105 16.02 13.78 5.56
C VAL A 105 17.29 14.52 5.12
N ASP A 106 17.98 14.12 4.03
CA ASP A 106 19.16 14.87 3.55
C ASP A 106 18.82 16.03 2.59
N LEU A 107 17.66 16.01 1.91
CA LEU A 107 17.31 17.11 1.02
C LEU A 107 16.99 18.40 1.79
N MET A 108 16.42 18.28 3.00
CA MET A 108 16.21 19.41 3.90
C MET A 108 17.49 19.85 4.62
N ALA A 109 18.49 18.97 4.77
CA ALA A 109 19.78 19.30 5.36
C ALA A 109 20.74 20.02 4.39
N LYS A 110 20.53 19.89 3.07
CA LYS A 110 21.36 20.53 2.03
C LYS A 110 20.84 21.89 1.55
N LEU A 111 19.70 22.35 2.06
CA LEU A 111 19.09 23.65 1.75
C LEU A 111 19.25 24.67 2.89
N ARG A 112 20.21 24.45 3.79
CA ARG A 112 20.56 25.39 4.87
C ARG A 112 22.00 25.88 4.73
#